data_AF-A0A182SU88-F1
#
_entry.id   AF-A0A182SU88-F1
#
_cell.length_a   1.000
_cell.length_b   1.000
_cell.length_c   1.000
_cell.angle_alpha   90.00
_cell.angle_beta   90.00
_cell.angle_gamma   90.00
#
_symmetry.space_group_name_H-M   'P 1'
#
loop_
_entity.id
_entity.type
_entity.pdbx_description
1 polymer ?
#
loop_
_entity_poly.entity_id
_entity_poly.type
_entity_poly.pdbx_seq_one_letter_code
_entity_poly.pdbx_strand_id
1 'polypeptide(L)'
;MFHALALETCSRSVALYHICLSFSHSYVFFLSLSLSLSLPFAHRISRSLPRIELDWCVTSLPDEQPSIVDVEKGQPENELTRHVAGSRPRPISLVEPFATGGDQPSSKSVSSDRFRLVLLYVLQLTSVGASIAAVVLIWYYMGWEFGLPALLITLVAVFIASGWWKWWHIAFVTAPRDIKYIKLLGLVRKHAKNNATIGDIFAEFVSKQPEKACLIFEGRSWTFREVNDYSNRLANVFHSHGYKHGDVVGLLQENRPEFVATWLGLSKLGVIVPLINHNLRKNALIHSVTVANCNALIYGEALADAVAEIADTLPSAVALYQVNEVAQKPVLANAKDLTTLMQSASKELPVNGVKKPNHHDKLIYIYTSGTTGLPKAAVITHSRYIFIAAAISLVAGFRADDTFYTPLPLYHTAGGMMSIGQALLFGATVVTRKKFSASQFFVDCQKYNCT
;
A
#
# COMPACT_ATOMS: atom_id res chain seq x y z
N MET A 1 29.51 -18.88 -0.73
CA MET A 1 28.90 -18.48 0.56
C MET A 1 28.14 -17.14 0.47
N PHE A 2 28.66 -16.10 -0.20
CA PHE A 2 27.96 -14.80 -0.36
C PHE A 2 26.83 -14.76 -1.40
N HIS A 3 26.77 -15.69 -2.34
CA HIS A 3 25.65 -15.80 -3.30
C HIS A 3 24.38 -16.41 -2.67
N ALA A 4 24.52 -17.15 -1.56
CA ALA A 4 23.40 -17.81 -0.89
C ALA A 4 22.57 -16.84 -0.02
N LEU A 5 23.22 -15.89 0.66
CA LEU A 5 22.53 -14.90 1.52
C LEU A 5 21.68 -13.88 0.73
N ALA A 6 22.08 -13.54 -0.50
CA ALA A 6 21.35 -12.61 -1.36
C ALA A 6 20.09 -13.26 -1.97
N LEU A 7 20.16 -14.56 -2.28
CA LEU A 7 18.99 -15.34 -2.74
C LEU A 7 18.00 -15.62 -1.59
N GLU A 8 18.49 -15.79 -0.36
CA GLU A 8 17.65 -16.03 0.82
C GLU A 8 16.85 -14.78 1.26
N THR A 9 17.42 -13.58 1.09
CA THR A 9 16.75 -12.30 1.42
C THR A 9 15.74 -11.87 0.34
N CYS A 10 16.01 -12.17 -0.92
CA CYS A 10 15.07 -11.95 -2.03
C CYS A 10 13.87 -12.92 -1.96
N SER A 11 14.12 -14.19 -1.63
CA SER A 11 13.07 -15.21 -1.43
C SER A 11 12.12 -14.89 -0.27
N ARG A 12 12.64 -14.36 0.85
CA ARG A 12 11.82 -13.94 1.99
C ARG A 12 10.89 -12.76 1.69
N SER A 13 11.30 -11.84 0.81
CA SER A 13 10.52 -10.65 0.46
C SER A 13 9.34 -10.99 -0.48
N VAL A 14 9.53 -11.93 -1.40
CA VAL A 14 8.47 -12.44 -2.29
C VAL A 14 7.49 -13.35 -1.54
N ALA A 15 7.98 -14.14 -0.57
CA ALA A 15 7.13 -14.95 0.30
C ALA A 15 6.22 -14.10 1.20
N LEU A 16 6.71 -12.98 1.74
CA LEU A 16 5.91 -12.03 2.53
C LEU A 16 4.79 -11.37 1.72
N TYR A 17 5.01 -11.13 0.43
CA TYR A 17 4.00 -10.57 -0.47
C TYR A 17 2.85 -11.56 -0.76
N HIS A 18 3.18 -12.85 -0.97
CA HIS A 18 2.19 -13.91 -1.16
C HIS A 18 1.44 -14.29 0.13
N ILE A 19 2.09 -14.20 1.29
CA ILE A 19 1.45 -14.44 2.60
C ILE A 19 0.42 -13.34 2.90
N CYS A 20 0.69 -12.08 2.59
CA CYS A 20 -0.28 -10.99 2.80
C CYS A 20 -1.55 -11.13 1.94
N LEU A 21 -1.45 -11.73 0.75
CA LEU A 21 -2.60 -11.96 -0.16
C LEU A 21 -3.44 -13.20 0.21
N SER A 22 -2.82 -14.26 0.75
CA SER A 22 -3.55 -15.49 1.12
C SER A 22 -4.32 -15.38 2.45
N PHE A 23 -4.01 -14.41 3.32
CA PHE A 23 -4.65 -14.30 4.64
C PHE A 23 -5.97 -13.51 4.66
N SER A 24 -6.29 -12.78 3.59
CA SER A 24 -7.56 -12.05 3.45
C SER A 24 -8.78 -12.96 3.34
N HIS A 25 -8.63 -14.19 2.81
CA HIS A 25 -9.72 -15.18 2.71
C HIS A 25 -9.86 -16.07 3.95
N SER A 26 -8.76 -16.35 4.67
CA SER A 26 -8.77 -17.26 5.82
C SER A 26 -9.40 -16.66 7.08
N TYR A 27 -9.38 -15.33 7.25
CA TYR A 27 -9.93 -14.66 8.43
C TYR A 27 -11.47 -14.60 8.45
N VAL A 28 -12.11 -14.48 7.28
CA VAL A 28 -13.60 -14.49 7.15
C VAL A 28 -14.15 -15.90 7.43
N PHE A 29 -13.39 -16.95 7.11
CA PHE A 29 -13.78 -18.33 7.36
C PHE A 29 -13.64 -18.74 8.85
N PHE A 30 -12.65 -18.19 9.57
CA PHE A 30 -12.46 -18.50 11.00
C PHE A 30 -13.38 -17.70 11.93
N LEU A 31 -13.77 -16.46 11.56
CA LEU A 31 -14.76 -15.69 12.34
C LEU A 31 -16.19 -16.26 12.22
N SER A 32 -16.56 -16.78 11.04
CA SER A 32 -17.89 -17.41 10.84
C SER A 32 -18.02 -18.75 11.56
N LEU A 33 -16.92 -19.52 11.68
CA LEU A 33 -16.94 -20.80 12.38
C LEU A 33 -16.94 -20.66 13.92
N SER A 34 -16.36 -19.59 14.46
CA SER A 34 -16.31 -19.33 15.91
C SER A 34 -17.60 -18.74 16.48
N LEU A 35 -18.40 -18.02 15.68
CA LEU A 35 -19.75 -17.57 16.08
C LEU A 35 -20.82 -18.67 16.03
N SER A 36 -20.53 -19.83 15.45
CA SER A 36 -21.50 -20.91 15.23
C SER A 36 -21.53 -21.98 16.34
N LEU A 37 -20.63 -21.92 17.33
CA LEU A 37 -20.35 -23.03 18.25
C LEU A 37 -20.39 -22.69 19.75
N SER A 38 -21.24 -21.75 20.19
CA SER A 38 -21.51 -21.53 21.63
C SER A 38 -22.98 -21.14 21.91
N LEU A 39 -23.64 -22.02 22.68
CA LEU A 39 -25.06 -22.18 23.10
C LEU A 39 -25.85 -20.94 23.66
N PRO A 40 -27.18 -21.05 23.92
CA PRO A 40 -28.19 -20.04 23.61
C PRO A 40 -28.52 -19.12 24.80
N PHE A 41 -27.79 -18.02 24.93
CA PHE A 41 -28.17 -16.96 25.90
C PHE A 41 -28.07 -15.54 25.33
N ALA A 42 -27.60 -15.40 24.09
CA ALA A 42 -27.39 -14.10 23.44
C ALA A 42 -28.66 -13.48 22.80
N HIS A 43 -29.79 -14.19 22.79
CA HIS A 43 -30.96 -13.71 22.05
C HIS A 43 -31.75 -12.59 22.76
N ARG A 44 -31.51 -12.35 24.07
CA ARG A 44 -32.32 -11.41 24.88
C ARG A 44 -31.65 -10.07 25.24
N ILE A 45 -30.35 -9.88 24.96
CA ILE A 45 -29.61 -8.63 25.24
C ILE A 45 -29.26 -7.86 23.94
N SER A 46 -29.68 -8.35 22.77
CA SER A 46 -29.47 -7.66 21.47
C SER A 46 -30.47 -6.52 21.19
N ARG A 47 -31.46 -6.25 22.04
CA ARG A 47 -32.55 -5.30 21.75
C ARG A 47 -32.47 -3.94 22.48
N SER A 48 -31.44 -3.67 23.27
CA SER A 48 -31.40 -2.46 24.11
C SER A 48 -30.06 -1.70 24.13
N LEU A 49 -29.22 -1.86 23.10
CA LEU A 49 -28.04 -1.01 22.90
C LEU A 49 -28.20 -0.26 21.57
N PRO A 50 -27.94 1.06 21.52
CA PRO A 50 -28.03 1.85 20.30
C PRO A 50 -27.03 1.29 19.29
N ARG A 51 -27.57 0.83 18.15
CA ARG A 51 -26.82 0.28 17.03
C ARG A 51 -26.08 1.44 16.37
N ILE A 52 -24.78 1.56 16.61
CA ILE A 52 -23.90 2.38 15.77
C ILE A 52 -23.71 1.59 14.47
N GLU A 53 -24.60 1.81 13.51
CA GLU A 53 -24.38 1.37 12.13
C GLU A 53 -23.24 2.21 11.55
N LEU A 54 -22.06 1.58 11.42
CA LEU A 54 -21.13 1.96 10.36
C LEU A 54 -21.81 1.53 9.06
N ASP A 55 -22.57 2.46 8.48
CA ASP A 55 -23.22 2.31 7.17
C ASP A 55 -22.17 1.98 6.11
N TRP A 56 -22.00 0.69 5.87
CA TRP A 56 -21.49 0.14 4.62
C TRP A 56 -22.67 -0.10 3.65
N CYS A 57 -23.60 0.85 3.58
CA CYS A 57 -24.75 0.77 2.68
C CYS A 57 -24.49 1.54 1.39
N VAL A 58 -24.34 0.77 0.32
CA VAL A 58 -24.29 1.19 -1.07
C VAL A 58 -25.67 1.74 -1.46
N THR A 59 -25.78 3.04 -1.66
CA THR A 59 -26.83 3.58 -2.54
C THR A 59 -26.34 3.48 -3.97
N SER A 60 -26.96 2.58 -4.73
CA SER A 60 -26.76 2.39 -6.16
C SER A 60 -27.33 3.57 -6.97
N LEU A 61 -26.53 4.07 -7.91
CA LEU A 61 -26.97 4.84 -9.08
C LEU A 61 -26.29 4.25 -10.32
N PRO A 62 -26.92 4.35 -11.50
CA PRO A 62 -26.77 3.38 -12.59
C PRO A 62 -25.46 3.54 -13.39
N ASP A 63 -25.08 2.43 -14.03
CA ASP A 63 -23.95 2.25 -14.95
C ASP A 63 -23.82 3.34 -16.01
N GLU A 64 -22.58 3.79 -16.26
CA GLU A 64 -21.93 3.73 -17.58
C GLU A 64 -20.45 4.23 -17.55
N GLN A 65 -19.59 3.50 -18.29
CA GLN A 65 -18.23 3.81 -18.82
C GLN A 65 -16.98 3.13 -18.18
N PRO A 66 -16.00 2.66 -19.01
CA PRO A 66 -15.00 1.68 -18.56
C PRO A 66 -13.63 2.29 -18.13
N SER A 67 -12.96 1.58 -17.20
CA SER A 67 -11.50 1.52 -16.96
C SER A 67 -10.79 2.44 -15.92
N ILE A 68 -11.38 2.64 -14.74
CA ILE A 68 -10.61 2.85 -13.49
C ILE A 68 -10.91 1.65 -12.60
N VAL A 69 -9.89 0.85 -12.26
CA VAL A 69 -10.10 -0.37 -11.46
C VAL A 69 -9.96 -0.03 -9.99
N ASP A 70 -11.08 0.01 -9.29
CA ASP A 70 -11.10 -0.21 -7.85
C ASP A 70 -10.73 -1.67 -7.60
N VAL A 71 -9.71 -1.90 -6.76
CA VAL A 71 -9.12 -3.23 -6.53
C VAL A 71 -10.03 -4.04 -5.62
N GLU A 72 -11.12 -4.58 -6.16
CA GLU A 72 -11.82 -5.73 -5.59
C GLU A 72 -12.68 -6.45 -6.64
N LYS A 73 -12.22 -7.65 -7.04
CA LYS A 73 -12.93 -8.85 -7.56
C LYS A 73 -12.18 -9.49 -8.72
N GLY A 74 -11.83 -10.76 -8.54
CA GLY A 74 -11.21 -11.63 -9.54
C GLY A 74 -12.17 -12.71 -10.04
N GLN A 75 -12.02 -13.01 -11.33
CA GLN A 75 -12.42 -14.21 -12.11
C GLN A 75 -13.93 -14.43 -12.40
N PRO A 76 -14.26 -15.31 -13.38
CA PRO A 76 -13.86 -15.28 -14.80
C PRO A 76 -15.07 -15.55 -15.74
N GLU A 77 -14.99 -15.24 -17.05
CA GLU A 77 -15.88 -15.91 -18.04
C GLU A 77 -15.32 -15.87 -19.47
N ASN A 78 -15.85 -16.79 -20.29
CA ASN A 78 -15.23 -17.51 -21.41
C ASN A 78 -15.67 -17.00 -22.81
N GLU A 79 -14.97 -17.52 -23.84
CA GLU A 79 -15.34 -17.59 -25.29
C GLU A 79 -15.31 -16.27 -26.10
N LEU A 80 -14.87 -16.19 -27.38
CA LEU A 80 -14.90 -17.15 -28.49
C LEU A 80 -13.83 -16.80 -29.59
N THR A 81 -13.57 -17.81 -30.42
CA THR A 81 -12.60 -18.09 -31.50
C THR A 81 -12.62 -17.21 -32.79
N ARG A 82 -11.46 -17.03 -33.48
CA ARG A 82 -11.14 -17.55 -34.86
C ARG A 82 -9.86 -16.99 -35.53
N HIS A 83 -9.06 -17.95 -36.05
CA HIS A 83 -8.19 -18.04 -37.26
C HIS A 83 -7.20 -16.93 -37.69
N VAL A 84 -5.91 -17.30 -37.89
CA VAL A 84 -5.24 -17.50 -39.22
C VAL A 84 -3.99 -18.38 -39.02
N ALA A 85 -3.71 -19.23 -40.01
CA ALA A 85 -2.67 -20.26 -40.07
C ALA A 85 -1.33 -19.76 -40.62
N GLY A 86 -0.24 -20.50 -40.28
CA GLY A 86 0.83 -20.80 -41.23
C GLY A 86 2.23 -20.28 -40.90
N SER A 87 3.04 -21.10 -40.22
CA SER A 87 4.43 -21.47 -40.61
C SER A 87 5.14 -22.24 -39.48
N ARG A 88 5.62 -23.45 -39.78
CA ARG A 88 6.44 -24.30 -38.88
C ARG A 88 7.90 -23.85 -38.89
N PRO A 89 8.65 -24.02 -37.78
CA PRO A 89 9.76 -24.99 -37.86
C PRO A 89 10.08 -25.80 -36.56
N ARG A 90 10.49 -27.06 -36.82
CA ARG A 90 11.32 -28.03 -36.06
C ARG A 90 10.87 -28.59 -34.68
N PRO A 91 11.06 -29.91 -34.44
CA PRO A 91 10.52 -30.58 -33.27
C PRO A 91 11.41 -30.35 -32.05
N ILE A 92 10.86 -29.69 -31.04
CA ILE A 92 11.37 -29.71 -29.67
C ILE A 92 10.66 -30.87 -28.98
N SER A 93 11.45 -31.71 -28.30
CA SER A 93 10.99 -32.83 -27.47
C SER A 93 9.78 -32.43 -26.62
N LEU A 94 8.67 -33.16 -26.79
CA LEU A 94 7.51 -33.08 -25.92
C LEU A 94 7.95 -33.43 -24.50
N VAL A 95 8.07 -32.41 -23.65
CA VAL A 95 7.87 -32.57 -22.22
C VAL A 95 6.43 -33.03 -22.06
N GLU A 96 6.24 -34.20 -21.46
CA GLU A 96 4.93 -34.74 -21.13
C GLU A 96 4.08 -33.69 -20.39
N PRO A 97 2.76 -33.64 -20.63
CA PRO A 97 1.91 -32.80 -19.82
C PRO A 97 2.03 -33.26 -18.38
N PHE A 98 2.45 -32.34 -17.50
CA PHE A 98 2.29 -32.51 -16.05
C PHE A 98 0.83 -32.87 -15.81
N ALA A 99 0.60 -34.14 -15.47
CA ALA A 99 -0.66 -34.59 -14.92
C ALA A 99 -0.94 -33.71 -13.71
N THR A 100 -1.93 -32.82 -13.83
CA THR A 100 -2.59 -32.25 -12.67
C THR A 100 -3.39 -33.40 -12.06
N GLY A 101 -2.70 -34.23 -11.28
CA GLY A 101 -3.30 -35.11 -10.29
C GLY A 101 -3.97 -34.25 -9.24
N GLY A 102 -5.12 -33.69 -9.58
CA GLY A 102 -6.06 -33.18 -8.62
C GLY A 102 -6.69 -34.39 -7.94
N ASP A 103 -6.09 -34.84 -6.84
CA ASP A 103 -6.78 -35.69 -5.88
C ASP A 103 -7.99 -34.92 -5.35
N GLN A 104 -9.15 -35.15 -5.96
CA GLN A 104 -10.43 -34.96 -5.28
C GLN A 104 -10.38 -35.82 -4.01
N PRO A 105 -10.47 -35.24 -2.80
CA PRO A 105 -10.37 -36.04 -1.59
C PRO A 105 -11.52 -37.05 -1.58
N SER A 106 -11.17 -38.33 -1.65
CA SER A 106 -12.16 -39.42 -1.61
C SER A 106 -13.05 -39.27 -0.37
N SER A 107 -14.37 -39.50 -0.50
CA SER A 107 -15.32 -39.40 0.61
C SER A 107 -14.95 -40.24 1.85
N LYS A 108 -14.10 -41.27 1.65
CA LYS A 108 -13.54 -42.10 2.71
C LYS A 108 -12.45 -41.41 3.56
N SER A 109 -11.61 -40.54 2.99
CA SER A 109 -10.58 -39.82 3.77
C SER A 109 -11.22 -38.80 4.71
N VAL A 110 -12.23 -38.08 4.22
CA VAL A 110 -13.01 -37.09 5.01
C VAL A 110 -13.81 -37.76 6.13
N SER A 111 -14.33 -38.97 5.89
CA SER A 111 -15.04 -39.78 6.91
C SER A 111 -14.10 -40.28 8.02
N SER A 112 -12.90 -40.74 7.65
CA SER A 112 -11.91 -41.24 8.60
C SER A 112 -11.40 -40.15 9.54
N ASP A 113 -11.17 -38.93 9.03
CA ASP A 113 -10.69 -37.82 9.85
C ASP A 113 -11.74 -37.29 10.82
N ARG A 114 -13.02 -37.23 10.39
CA ARG A 114 -14.13 -36.88 11.31
C ARG A 114 -14.29 -37.90 12.43
N PHE A 115 -14.20 -39.20 12.12
CA PHE A 115 -14.30 -40.25 13.13
C PHE A 115 -13.14 -40.17 14.14
N ARG A 116 -11.91 -39.94 13.68
CA ARG A 116 -10.74 -39.74 14.56
C ARG A 116 -10.90 -38.53 15.47
N LEU A 117 -11.40 -37.41 14.94
CA LEU A 117 -11.69 -36.21 15.73
C LEU A 117 -12.75 -36.46 16.81
N VAL A 118 -13.87 -37.08 16.45
CA VAL A 118 -14.94 -37.42 17.40
C VAL A 118 -14.42 -38.37 18.49
N LEU A 119 -13.65 -39.39 18.13
CA LEU A 119 -13.05 -40.32 19.08
C LEU A 119 -12.09 -39.62 20.05
N LEU A 120 -11.23 -38.72 19.56
CA LEU A 120 -10.33 -37.92 20.40
C LEU A 120 -11.10 -37.00 21.36
N TYR A 121 -12.19 -36.37 20.90
CA TYR A 121 -13.04 -35.56 21.76
C TYR A 121 -13.75 -36.38 22.85
N VAL A 122 -14.29 -37.55 22.50
CA VAL A 122 -14.93 -38.44 23.48
C VAL A 122 -13.93 -38.91 24.53
N LEU A 123 -12.72 -39.32 24.12
CA LEU A 123 -11.64 -39.72 25.04
C LEU A 123 -11.18 -38.56 25.94
N GLN A 124 -11.14 -37.35 25.42
CA GLN A 124 -10.79 -36.16 26.19
C GLN A 124 -11.88 -35.81 27.21
N LEU A 125 -13.16 -35.86 26.82
CA LEU A 125 -14.31 -35.61 27.69
C LEU A 125 -14.42 -36.62 28.83
N THR A 126 -14.22 -37.91 28.55
CA THR A 126 -14.26 -38.96 29.59
C THR A 126 -13.07 -38.86 30.52
N SER A 127 -11.87 -38.55 30.01
CA SER A 127 -10.67 -38.31 30.82
C SER A 127 -10.85 -37.11 31.78
N VAL A 128 -11.38 -35.99 31.28
CA VAL A 128 -11.69 -34.80 32.11
C VAL A 128 -12.73 -35.14 33.19
N GLY A 129 -13.80 -35.87 32.83
CA GLY A 129 -14.82 -36.30 33.79
C GLY A 129 -14.26 -37.19 34.91
N ALA A 130 -13.38 -38.14 34.55
CA ALA A 130 -12.72 -39.02 35.52
C ALA A 130 -11.75 -38.25 36.44
N SER A 131 -10.99 -37.29 35.91
CA SER A 131 -10.10 -36.46 36.72
C SER A 131 -10.87 -35.56 37.70
N ILE A 132 -12.01 -34.98 37.28
CA ILE A 132 -12.87 -34.19 38.16
C ILE A 132 -13.43 -35.06 39.30
N ALA A 133 -13.92 -36.26 39.00
CA ALA A 133 -14.42 -37.19 40.02
C ALA A 133 -13.32 -37.57 41.03
N ALA A 134 -12.09 -37.82 40.56
CA ALA A 134 -10.95 -38.11 41.43
C ALA A 134 -10.61 -36.95 42.37
N VAL A 135 -10.62 -35.70 41.88
CA VAL A 135 -10.41 -34.50 42.70
C VAL A 135 -11.48 -34.37 43.77
N VAL A 136 -12.76 -34.58 43.41
CA VAL A 136 -13.88 -34.52 44.37
C VAL A 136 -13.74 -35.58 45.46
N LEU A 137 -13.34 -36.80 45.11
CA LEU A 137 -13.12 -37.88 46.07
C LEU A 137 -11.93 -37.58 47.00
N ILE A 138 -10.81 -37.11 46.47
CA ILE A 138 -9.64 -36.70 47.29
C ILE A 138 -10.05 -35.58 48.25
N TRP A 139 -10.79 -34.58 47.78
CA TRP A 139 -11.27 -33.49 48.61
C TRP A 139 -12.20 -33.98 49.73
N TYR A 140 -13.13 -34.88 49.40
CA TYR A 140 -14.10 -35.41 50.35
C TYR A 140 -13.45 -36.27 51.44
N TYR A 141 -12.51 -37.16 51.08
CA TYR A 141 -11.92 -38.12 52.01
C TYR A 141 -10.65 -37.64 52.73
N MET A 142 -9.85 -36.80 52.07
CA MET A 142 -8.56 -36.33 52.62
C MET A 142 -8.60 -34.86 53.03
N GLY A 143 -9.71 -34.17 52.79
CA GLY A 143 -9.86 -32.76 53.11
C GLY A 143 -9.22 -31.82 52.08
N TRP A 144 -9.44 -30.51 52.28
CA TRP A 144 -9.04 -29.47 51.33
C TRP A 144 -7.52 -29.35 51.13
N GLU A 145 -6.72 -29.73 52.13
CA GLU A 145 -5.25 -29.71 52.07
C GLU A 145 -4.70 -30.60 50.95
N PHE A 146 -5.39 -31.69 50.62
CA PHE A 146 -5.03 -32.59 49.51
C PHE A 146 -5.92 -32.39 48.28
N GLY A 147 -7.17 -31.96 48.47
CA GLY A 147 -8.10 -31.65 47.38
C GLY A 147 -7.66 -30.45 46.52
N LEU A 148 -7.13 -29.39 47.14
CA LEU A 148 -6.70 -28.18 46.42
C LEU A 148 -5.46 -28.43 45.52
N PRO A 149 -4.39 -29.10 45.99
CA PRO A 149 -3.30 -29.53 45.11
C PRO A 149 -3.76 -30.45 43.96
N ALA A 150 -4.65 -31.42 44.24
CA ALA A 150 -5.16 -32.32 43.20
C ALA A 150 -5.97 -31.58 42.12
N LEU A 151 -6.76 -30.57 42.53
CA LEU A 151 -7.47 -29.69 41.60
C LEU A 151 -6.49 -28.91 40.71
N LEU A 152 -5.46 -28.29 41.30
CA LEU A 152 -4.44 -27.54 40.55
C LEU A 152 -3.71 -28.41 39.53
N ILE A 153 -3.28 -29.62 39.93
CA ILE A 153 -2.62 -30.58 39.02
C ILE A 153 -3.55 -30.96 37.87
N THR A 154 -4.82 -31.24 38.16
CA THR A 154 -5.81 -31.60 37.14
C THR A 154 -6.04 -30.44 36.16
N LEU A 155 -6.17 -29.20 36.65
CA LEU A 155 -6.34 -28.03 35.80
C LEU A 155 -5.12 -27.81 34.89
N VAL A 156 -3.90 -28.00 35.39
CA VAL A 156 -2.67 -27.91 34.59
C VAL A 156 -2.61 -29.03 33.54
N ALA A 157 -2.95 -30.27 33.91
CA ALA A 157 -2.97 -31.40 32.99
C ALA A 157 -4.00 -31.19 31.85
N VAL A 158 -5.20 -30.72 32.18
CA VAL A 158 -6.24 -30.38 31.18
C VAL A 158 -5.80 -29.21 30.31
N PHE A 159 -5.14 -28.18 30.87
CA PHE A 159 -4.61 -27.05 30.11
C PHE A 159 -3.53 -27.48 29.08
N ILE A 160 -2.64 -28.39 29.46
CA ILE A 160 -1.61 -28.93 28.56
C ILE A 160 -2.25 -29.82 27.49
N ALA A 161 -3.12 -30.76 27.88
CA ALA A 161 -3.75 -31.73 27.00
C ALA A 161 -4.75 -31.10 26.01
N SER A 162 -5.46 -30.06 26.42
CA SER A 162 -6.38 -29.31 25.56
C SER A 162 -5.68 -28.46 24.49
N GLY A 163 -4.35 -28.30 24.58
CA GLY A 163 -3.59 -27.47 23.66
C GLY A 163 -3.84 -25.97 23.82
N TRP A 164 -4.55 -25.53 24.86
CA TRP A 164 -4.85 -24.11 25.12
C TRP A 164 -3.57 -23.28 25.31
N TRP A 165 -2.49 -23.89 25.77
CA TRP A 165 -1.16 -23.25 25.83
C TRP A 165 -0.65 -22.80 24.45
N LYS A 166 -1.05 -23.47 23.34
CA LYS A 166 -0.66 -23.06 21.98
C LYS A 166 -1.24 -21.70 21.62
N TRP A 167 -2.46 -21.40 22.06
CA TRP A 167 -3.07 -20.09 21.85
C TRP A 167 -2.26 -19.01 22.56
N TRP A 168 -1.92 -19.21 23.83
CA TRP A 168 -1.08 -18.27 24.60
C TRP A 168 0.32 -18.12 24.00
N HIS A 169 0.92 -19.22 23.54
CA HIS A 169 2.19 -19.20 22.83
C HIS A 169 2.09 -18.37 21.54
N ILE A 170 1.07 -18.61 20.70
CA ILE A 170 0.84 -17.82 19.48
C ILE A 170 0.64 -16.35 19.83
N ALA A 171 -0.23 -16.05 20.80
CA ALA A 171 -0.50 -14.68 21.25
C ALA A 171 0.77 -13.98 21.74
N PHE A 172 1.61 -14.66 22.52
CA PHE A 172 2.87 -14.11 23.01
C PHE A 172 3.88 -13.88 21.88
N VAL A 173 4.02 -14.85 20.97
CA VAL A 173 4.92 -14.76 19.82
C VAL A 173 4.46 -13.68 18.82
N THR A 174 3.16 -13.47 18.64
CA THR A 174 2.63 -12.44 17.73
C THR A 174 2.44 -11.08 18.38
N ALA A 175 2.40 -10.99 19.72
CA ALA A 175 2.16 -9.74 20.44
C ALA A 175 3.05 -8.56 19.98
N PRO A 176 4.37 -8.70 19.77
CA PRO A 176 5.19 -7.57 19.29
C PRO A 176 4.73 -7.01 17.94
N ARG A 177 4.31 -7.88 17.01
CA ARG A 177 3.76 -7.48 15.71
C ARG A 177 2.38 -6.84 15.88
N ASP A 178 1.53 -7.43 16.70
CA ASP A 178 0.15 -6.97 16.89
C ASP A 178 0.12 -5.59 17.59
N ILE A 179 1.07 -5.33 18.51
CA ILE A 179 1.30 -4.00 19.10
C ILE A 179 1.67 -2.97 18.02
N LYS A 180 2.55 -3.31 17.07
CA LYS A 180 2.89 -2.41 15.94
C LYS A 180 1.65 -2.13 15.08
N TYR A 181 0.81 -3.12 14.84
CA TYR A 181 -0.43 -2.95 14.09
C TYR A 181 -1.44 -2.05 14.82
N ILE A 182 -1.58 -2.19 16.15
CA ILE A 182 -2.41 -1.29 16.96
C ILE A 182 -1.90 0.16 16.88
N LYS A 183 -0.57 0.37 16.94
CA LYS A 183 0.04 1.70 16.75
C LYS A 183 -0.27 2.28 15.36
N LEU A 184 -0.18 1.46 14.31
CA LEU A 184 -0.52 1.85 12.95
C LEU A 184 -1.97 2.32 12.86
N LEU A 185 -2.92 1.51 13.37
CA LEU A 185 -4.33 1.86 13.37
C LEU A 185 -4.60 3.13 14.18
N GLY A 186 -3.93 3.32 15.31
CA GLY A 186 -4.03 4.55 16.11
C GLY A 186 -3.56 5.78 15.33
N LEU A 187 -2.42 5.69 14.64
CA LEU A 187 -1.89 6.78 13.81
C LEU A 187 -2.82 7.12 12.66
N VAL A 188 -3.28 6.12 11.90
CA VAL A 188 -4.16 6.35 10.75
C VAL A 188 -5.52 6.89 11.19
N ARG A 189 -6.10 6.38 12.29
CA ARG A 189 -7.33 6.93 12.87
C ARG A 189 -7.17 8.37 13.33
N LYS A 190 -6.02 8.74 13.91
CA LYS A 190 -5.73 10.13 14.30
C LYS A 190 -5.78 11.06 13.08
N HIS A 191 -5.11 10.70 11.99
CA HIS A 191 -5.12 11.51 10.76
C HIS A 191 -6.50 11.54 10.10
N ALA A 192 -7.24 10.43 10.09
CA ALA A 192 -8.60 10.38 9.59
C ALA A 192 -9.54 11.29 10.40
N LYS A 193 -9.48 11.25 11.73
CA LYS A 193 -10.29 12.11 12.62
C LYS A 193 -10.00 13.60 12.41
N ASN A 194 -8.75 13.95 12.14
CA ASN A 194 -8.34 15.33 11.87
C ASN A 194 -8.59 15.76 10.41
N ASN A 195 -9.14 14.86 9.58
CA ASN A 195 -9.29 15.04 8.14
C ASN A 195 -7.97 15.50 7.47
N ALA A 196 -6.84 14.96 7.92
CA ALA A 196 -5.52 15.42 7.52
C ALA A 196 -5.10 14.83 6.17
N THR A 197 -4.67 15.70 5.27
CA THR A 197 -4.03 15.35 4.00
C THR A 197 -2.53 15.16 4.18
N ILE A 198 -1.85 14.65 3.15
CA ILE A 198 -0.38 14.60 3.12
C ILE A 198 0.22 16.02 3.20
N GLY A 199 -0.43 17.00 2.54
CA GLY A 199 -0.02 18.40 2.60
C GLY A 199 -0.09 18.99 4.02
N ASP A 200 -1.16 18.68 4.77
CA ASP A 200 -1.30 19.12 6.16
C ASP A 200 -0.20 18.53 7.06
N ILE A 201 0.05 17.21 6.94
CA ILE A 201 1.07 16.51 7.73
C ILE A 201 2.47 17.07 7.40
N PHE A 202 2.76 17.26 6.12
CA PHE A 202 4.04 17.83 5.69
C PHE A 202 4.22 19.26 6.21
N ALA A 203 3.17 20.09 6.19
CA ALA A 203 3.22 21.45 6.72
C ALA A 203 3.58 21.50 8.22
N GLU A 204 3.19 20.49 9.02
CA GLU A 204 3.66 20.39 10.41
C GLU A 204 5.18 20.29 10.49
N PHE A 205 5.83 19.50 9.63
CA PHE A 205 7.29 19.40 9.62
C PHE A 205 7.95 20.64 9.06
N VAL A 206 7.36 21.29 8.06
CA VAL A 206 7.84 22.59 7.55
C VAL A 206 7.86 23.63 8.68
N SER A 207 6.83 23.65 9.54
CA SER A 207 6.77 24.58 10.68
C SER A 207 7.75 24.24 11.80
N LYS A 208 7.95 22.95 12.10
CA LYS A 208 8.79 22.47 13.22
C LYS A 208 10.28 22.43 12.89
N GLN A 209 10.64 22.12 11.64
CA GLN A 209 12.01 21.85 11.20
C GLN A 209 12.28 22.36 9.77
N PRO A 210 12.07 23.66 9.48
CA PRO A 210 12.10 24.20 8.12
C PRO A 210 13.44 24.00 7.40
N GLU A 211 14.55 24.11 8.12
CA GLU A 211 15.92 24.04 7.57
C GLU A 211 16.50 22.62 7.58
N LYS A 212 15.77 21.62 8.11
CA LYS A 212 16.23 20.22 8.04
C LYS A 212 16.20 19.77 6.58
N ALA A 213 17.22 19.02 6.17
CA ALA A 213 17.23 18.36 4.88
C ALA A 213 16.02 17.42 4.76
N CYS A 214 15.20 17.63 3.73
CA CYS A 214 14.07 16.77 3.40
C CYS A 214 14.48 15.78 2.30
N LEU A 215 15.00 16.30 1.20
CA LEU A 215 15.44 15.51 0.05
C LEU A 215 16.90 15.86 -0.29
N ILE A 216 17.71 14.88 -0.63
CA ILE A 216 19.08 15.10 -1.12
C ILE A 216 19.17 14.48 -2.50
N PHE A 217 19.65 15.26 -3.47
CA PHE A 217 19.76 14.84 -4.85
C PHE A 217 21.03 15.39 -5.48
N GLU A 218 21.87 14.49 -6.01
CA GLU A 218 23.09 14.83 -6.75
C GLU A 218 24.01 15.84 -6.02
N GLY A 219 24.10 15.74 -4.69
CA GLY A 219 24.93 16.63 -3.86
C GLY A 219 24.23 17.89 -3.35
N ARG A 220 23.04 18.22 -3.86
CA ARG A 220 22.22 19.31 -3.36
C ARG A 220 21.22 18.83 -2.32
N SER A 221 21.17 19.51 -1.19
CA SER A 221 20.13 19.34 -0.17
C SER A 221 18.96 20.26 -0.49
N TRP A 222 17.74 19.73 -0.34
CA TRP A 222 16.49 20.45 -0.37
C TRP A 222 15.87 20.39 1.02
N THR A 223 15.71 21.53 1.67
CA THR A 223 15.11 21.61 3.00
C THR A 223 13.58 21.40 2.96
N PHE A 224 12.96 21.13 4.11
CA PHE A 224 11.50 21.10 4.21
C PHE A 224 10.87 22.40 3.69
N ARG A 225 11.47 23.55 4.01
CA ARG A 225 11.05 24.86 3.50
C ARG A 225 11.15 24.93 1.98
N GLU A 226 12.26 24.52 1.38
CA GLU A 226 12.46 24.60 -0.08
C GLU A 226 11.48 23.72 -0.85
N VAL A 227 11.24 22.49 -0.37
CA VAL A 227 10.22 21.60 -0.95
C VAL A 227 8.83 22.22 -0.83
N ASN A 228 8.51 22.84 0.32
CA ASN A 228 7.25 23.52 0.53
C ASN A 228 7.08 24.74 -0.39
N ASP A 229 8.08 25.62 -0.46
CA ASP A 229 8.08 26.82 -1.29
C ASP A 229 7.88 26.46 -2.77
N TYR A 230 8.58 25.43 -3.26
CA TYR A 230 8.40 24.93 -4.63
C TYR A 230 6.97 24.43 -4.85
N SER A 231 6.48 23.59 -3.94
CA SER A 231 5.13 23.01 -4.04
C SER A 231 4.04 24.10 -4.00
N ASN A 232 4.22 25.15 -3.20
CA ASN A 232 3.27 26.27 -3.11
C ASN A 232 3.33 27.16 -4.36
N ARG A 233 4.52 27.42 -4.91
CA ARG A 233 4.66 28.13 -6.20
C ARG A 233 3.91 27.40 -7.31
N LEU A 234 4.10 26.09 -7.39
CA LEU A 234 3.39 25.26 -8.35
C LEU A 234 1.87 25.34 -8.13
N ALA A 235 1.40 25.19 -6.89
CA ALA A 235 -0.02 25.28 -6.56
C ALA A 235 -0.62 26.64 -6.98
N ASN A 236 0.10 27.76 -6.77
CA ASN A 236 -0.36 29.08 -7.20
C ASN A 236 -0.44 29.19 -8.73
N VAL A 237 0.54 28.65 -9.47
CA VAL A 237 0.49 28.64 -10.94
C VAL A 237 -0.72 27.83 -11.42
N PHE A 238 -0.92 26.62 -10.92
CA PHE A 238 -2.04 25.79 -11.38
C PHE A 238 -3.39 26.36 -10.96
N HIS A 239 -3.48 26.95 -9.76
CA HIS A 239 -4.70 27.64 -9.33
C HIS A 239 -5.03 28.85 -10.22
N SER A 240 -4.05 29.68 -10.58
CA SER A 240 -4.28 30.83 -11.48
C SER A 240 -4.64 30.44 -12.90
N HIS A 241 -4.26 29.23 -13.32
CA HIS A 241 -4.66 28.63 -14.58
C HIS A 241 -6.02 27.93 -14.53
N GLY A 242 -6.72 27.98 -13.39
CA GLY A 242 -8.08 27.47 -13.24
C GLY A 242 -8.20 26.00 -12.84
N TYR A 243 -7.08 25.33 -12.52
CA TYR A 243 -7.13 23.96 -12.01
C TYR A 243 -7.76 23.93 -10.61
N LYS A 244 -8.68 23.00 -10.42
CA LYS A 244 -9.49 22.85 -9.22
C LYS A 244 -9.50 21.42 -8.71
N HIS A 245 -10.10 21.28 -7.54
CA HIS A 245 -10.30 20.00 -6.88
C HIS A 245 -10.96 18.97 -7.80
N GLY A 246 -10.33 17.81 -7.96
CA GLY A 246 -10.81 16.71 -8.81
C GLY A 246 -10.25 16.70 -10.23
N ASP A 247 -9.62 17.79 -10.69
CA ASP A 247 -8.91 17.79 -11.98
C ASP A 247 -7.71 16.84 -11.92
N VAL A 248 -7.27 16.36 -13.08
CA VAL A 248 -6.20 15.37 -13.21
C VAL A 248 -5.03 15.97 -13.99
N VAL A 249 -3.82 15.92 -13.42
CA VAL A 249 -2.60 16.43 -14.07
C VAL A 249 -1.54 15.34 -14.07
N GLY A 250 -1.23 14.78 -15.23
CA GLY A 250 -0.20 13.75 -15.40
C GLY A 250 1.19 14.29 -15.10
N LEU A 251 2.01 13.49 -14.42
CA LEU A 251 3.41 13.82 -14.11
C LEU A 251 4.35 12.82 -14.77
N LEU A 252 5.11 13.27 -15.76
CA LEU A 252 6.09 12.50 -16.53
C LEU A 252 7.49 13.08 -16.29
N GLN A 253 8.20 12.59 -15.27
CA GLN A 253 9.50 13.14 -14.92
C GLN A 253 10.43 12.08 -14.33
N GLU A 254 11.73 12.31 -14.45
CA GLU A 254 12.76 11.50 -13.79
C GLU A 254 12.74 11.69 -12.27
N ASN A 255 13.45 10.79 -11.58
CA ASN A 255 13.68 10.93 -10.15
C ASN A 255 14.46 12.22 -9.86
N ARG A 256 13.81 13.17 -9.20
CA ARG A 256 14.40 14.42 -8.71
C ARG A 256 13.49 15.06 -7.64
N PRO A 257 13.97 15.97 -6.78
CA PRO A 257 13.17 16.59 -5.72
C PRO A 257 11.91 17.30 -6.24
N GLU A 258 12.00 17.92 -7.41
CA GLU A 258 10.90 18.58 -8.09
C GLU A 258 9.75 17.61 -8.39
N PHE A 259 10.03 16.32 -8.63
CA PHE A 259 8.98 15.31 -8.84
C PHE A 259 8.06 15.25 -7.63
N VAL A 260 8.65 15.20 -6.43
CA VAL A 260 7.93 15.12 -5.16
C VAL A 260 7.20 16.41 -4.86
N ALA A 261 7.91 17.54 -4.98
CA ALA A 261 7.34 18.86 -4.73
C ALA A 261 6.20 19.17 -5.72
N THR A 262 6.24 18.62 -6.94
CA THR A 262 5.22 18.85 -7.95
C THR A 262 3.89 18.20 -7.62
N TRP A 263 3.88 16.87 -7.39
CA TRP A 263 2.62 16.22 -7.04
C TRP A 263 2.11 16.70 -5.67
N LEU A 264 3.01 17.04 -4.74
CA LEU A 264 2.63 17.60 -3.45
C LEU A 264 1.94 18.96 -3.61
N GLY A 265 2.45 19.82 -4.49
CA GLY A 265 1.87 21.13 -4.81
C GLY A 265 0.47 21.01 -5.38
N LEU A 266 0.29 20.17 -6.39
CA LEU A 266 -1.01 19.89 -7.01
C LEU A 266 -2.01 19.28 -6.00
N SER A 267 -1.53 18.37 -5.14
CA SER A 267 -2.39 17.74 -4.13
C SER A 267 -2.98 18.73 -3.14
N LYS A 268 -2.31 19.87 -2.89
CA LYS A 268 -2.82 20.95 -2.03
C LYS A 268 -4.06 21.64 -2.61
N LEU A 269 -4.26 21.58 -3.93
CA LEU A 269 -5.48 22.02 -4.62
C LEU A 269 -6.54 20.91 -4.73
N GLY A 270 -6.19 19.68 -4.33
CA GLY A 270 -7.01 18.49 -4.56
C GLY A 270 -6.99 18.02 -6.02
N VAL A 271 -5.96 18.43 -6.78
CA VAL A 271 -5.68 17.90 -8.11
C VAL A 271 -5.05 16.52 -7.95
N ILE A 272 -5.52 15.59 -8.77
CA ILE A 272 -5.09 14.19 -8.77
C ILE A 272 -3.91 14.05 -9.72
N VAL A 273 -2.85 13.34 -9.30
CA VAL A 273 -1.60 13.29 -10.07
C VAL A 273 -1.25 11.87 -10.49
N PRO A 274 -1.54 11.45 -11.74
CA PRO A 274 -1.05 10.21 -12.28
C PRO A 274 0.47 10.26 -12.44
N LEU A 275 1.18 9.34 -11.77
CA LEU A 275 2.63 9.26 -11.81
C LEU A 275 3.06 8.35 -12.96
N ILE A 276 3.42 8.95 -14.09
CA ILE A 276 3.68 8.23 -15.35
C ILE A 276 5.13 7.76 -15.40
N ASN A 277 5.33 6.52 -15.85
CA ASN A 277 6.66 5.97 -16.07
C ASN A 277 7.36 6.72 -17.21
N HIS A 278 8.48 7.37 -16.89
CA HIS A 278 9.27 8.17 -17.84
C HIS A 278 9.93 7.38 -18.99
N ASN A 279 9.91 6.04 -18.94
CA ASN A 279 10.41 5.19 -20.03
C ASN A 279 9.36 4.96 -21.13
N LEU A 280 8.09 5.32 -20.89
CA LEU A 280 7.04 5.12 -21.88
C LEU A 280 7.22 6.08 -23.06
N ARG A 281 6.82 5.61 -24.24
CA ARG A 281 6.86 6.32 -25.52
C ARG A 281 5.60 6.01 -26.32
N LYS A 282 5.29 6.87 -27.30
CA LYS A 282 4.23 6.64 -28.30
C LYS A 282 2.90 6.18 -27.67
N ASN A 283 2.29 5.14 -28.22
CA ASN A 283 0.99 4.61 -27.80
C ASN A 283 0.90 4.28 -26.31
N ALA A 284 1.97 3.79 -25.69
CA ALA A 284 1.95 3.48 -24.26
C ALA A 284 1.86 4.75 -23.40
N LEU A 285 2.54 5.83 -23.82
CA LEU A 285 2.45 7.13 -23.14
C LEU A 285 1.08 7.78 -23.38
N ILE A 286 0.58 7.76 -24.62
CA ILE A 286 -0.77 8.24 -24.97
C ILE A 286 -1.82 7.52 -24.12
N HIS A 287 -1.70 6.18 -24.02
CA HIS A 287 -2.62 5.37 -23.21
C HIS A 287 -2.62 5.81 -21.75
N SER A 288 -1.45 5.99 -21.13
CA SER A 288 -1.37 6.47 -19.74
C SER A 288 -2.04 7.84 -19.55
N VAL A 289 -1.77 8.80 -20.43
CA VAL A 289 -2.41 10.14 -20.33
C VAL A 289 -3.93 10.04 -20.51
N THR A 290 -4.38 9.21 -21.45
CA THR A 290 -5.80 9.09 -21.81
C THR A 290 -6.60 8.33 -20.76
N VAL A 291 -6.12 7.18 -20.28
CA VAL A 291 -6.85 6.33 -19.31
C VAL A 291 -7.05 7.03 -17.97
N ALA A 292 -6.15 7.94 -17.60
CA ALA A 292 -6.29 8.75 -16.39
C ALA A 292 -7.20 9.97 -16.58
N ASN A 293 -7.68 10.25 -17.80
CA ASN A 293 -8.44 11.46 -18.15
C ASN A 293 -7.70 12.75 -17.75
N CYS A 294 -6.41 12.84 -18.07
CA CYS A 294 -5.59 14.02 -17.73
C CYS A 294 -6.14 15.30 -18.40
N ASN A 295 -6.26 16.38 -17.63
CA ASN A 295 -6.50 17.75 -18.11
C ASN A 295 -5.19 18.46 -18.48
N ALA A 296 -4.06 18.01 -17.93
CA ALA A 296 -2.74 18.51 -18.29
C ALA A 296 -1.67 17.43 -18.14
N LEU A 297 -0.51 17.67 -18.76
CA LEU A 297 0.69 16.87 -18.61
C LEU A 297 1.87 17.78 -18.25
N ILE A 298 2.45 17.54 -17.07
CA ILE A 298 3.74 18.11 -16.66
C ILE A 298 4.83 17.12 -17.05
N TYR A 299 5.86 17.59 -17.74
CA TYR A 299 7.01 16.77 -18.10
C TYR A 299 8.35 17.49 -17.94
N GLY A 300 9.39 16.74 -17.63
CA GLY A 300 10.75 17.28 -17.53
C GLY A 300 11.40 17.49 -18.90
N GLU A 301 12.34 18.44 -18.99
CA GLU A 301 13.03 18.77 -20.25
C GLU A 301 13.68 17.57 -20.96
N ALA A 302 14.22 16.60 -20.22
CA ALA A 302 14.84 15.39 -20.78
C ALA A 302 13.83 14.46 -21.49
N LEU A 303 12.53 14.73 -21.34
CA LEU A 303 11.43 13.95 -21.91
C LEU A 303 10.67 14.75 -22.97
N ALA A 304 11.17 15.91 -23.39
CA ALA A 304 10.55 16.74 -24.43
C ALA A 304 10.37 15.97 -25.74
N ASP A 305 11.38 15.19 -26.18
CA ASP A 305 11.28 14.37 -27.39
C ASP A 305 10.15 13.32 -27.30
N ALA A 306 10.01 12.68 -26.14
CA ALA A 306 8.97 11.68 -25.88
C ALA A 306 7.56 12.28 -25.95
N VAL A 307 7.41 13.55 -25.52
CA VAL A 307 6.14 14.28 -25.59
C VAL A 307 5.89 14.82 -26.99
N ALA A 308 6.93 15.27 -27.70
CA ALA A 308 6.83 15.70 -29.09
C ALA A 308 6.32 14.58 -30.01
N GLU A 309 6.75 13.33 -29.77
CA GLU A 309 6.26 12.14 -30.50
C GLU A 309 4.74 11.92 -30.40
N ILE A 310 4.08 12.49 -29.38
CA ILE A 310 2.65 12.22 -29.10
C ILE A 310 1.79 13.49 -29.07
N ALA A 311 2.41 14.68 -29.13
CA ALA A 311 1.73 15.95 -28.92
C ALA A 311 0.53 16.15 -29.86
N ASP A 312 0.67 15.74 -31.13
CA ASP A 312 -0.39 15.86 -32.14
C ASP A 312 -1.51 14.82 -31.99
N THR A 313 -1.27 13.76 -31.21
CA THR A 313 -2.24 12.68 -30.95
C THR A 313 -2.96 12.83 -29.62
N LEU A 314 -2.42 13.62 -28.69
CA LEU A 314 -3.08 13.91 -27.43
C LEU A 314 -4.37 14.72 -27.67
N PRO A 315 -5.41 14.52 -26.85
CA PRO A 315 -6.60 15.35 -26.93
C PRO A 315 -6.22 16.84 -26.76
N SER A 316 -6.79 17.71 -27.60
CA SER A 316 -6.47 19.15 -27.59
C SER A 316 -6.75 19.85 -26.25
N ALA A 317 -7.58 19.27 -25.40
CA ALA A 317 -7.87 19.73 -24.06
C ALA A 317 -6.71 19.50 -23.06
N VAL A 318 -5.74 18.63 -23.37
CA VAL A 318 -4.59 18.34 -22.50
C VAL A 318 -3.57 19.46 -22.64
N ALA A 319 -3.48 20.34 -21.65
CA ALA A 319 -2.46 21.38 -21.63
C ALA A 319 -1.07 20.80 -21.30
N LEU A 320 -0.04 21.28 -22.00
CA LEU A 320 1.35 20.82 -21.82
C LEU A 320 2.17 21.82 -21.00
N TYR A 321 2.89 21.31 -20.00
CA TYR A 321 3.76 22.09 -19.12
C TYR A 321 5.14 21.45 -19.05
N GLN A 322 6.18 22.17 -19.48
CA GLN A 322 7.56 21.69 -19.45
C GLN A 322 8.31 22.27 -18.27
N VAL A 323 8.98 21.41 -17.48
CA VAL A 323 9.89 21.80 -16.41
C VAL A 323 11.32 21.76 -16.94
N ASN A 324 11.92 22.94 -17.04
CA ASN A 324 13.31 23.12 -17.47
C ASN A 324 14.24 23.26 -16.26
N GLU A 325 15.51 22.90 -16.42
CA GLU A 325 16.53 23.13 -15.39
C GLU A 325 16.83 24.63 -15.22
N VAL A 326 16.69 25.40 -16.31
CA VAL A 326 16.90 26.84 -16.35
C VAL A 326 15.66 27.51 -16.95
N ALA A 327 15.28 28.68 -16.40
CA ALA A 327 14.16 29.46 -16.92
C ALA A 327 14.43 30.04 -18.32
N GLN A 328 13.36 30.35 -19.04
CA GLN A 328 13.36 30.94 -20.38
C GLN A 328 14.03 30.06 -21.46
N LYS A 329 14.18 28.76 -21.18
CA LYS A 329 14.62 27.78 -22.18
C LYS A 329 13.48 27.50 -23.16
N PRO A 330 13.77 27.34 -24.46
CA PRO A 330 12.75 26.98 -25.44
C PRO A 330 11.98 25.71 -25.05
N VAL A 331 10.66 25.77 -25.18
CA VAL A 331 9.74 24.65 -24.97
C VAL A 331 9.04 24.30 -26.28
N LEU A 332 8.34 23.17 -26.32
CA LEU A 332 7.49 22.81 -27.47
C LEU A 332 6.45 23.92 -27.74
N ALA A 333 6.08 24.13 -29.00
CA ALA A 333 5.26 25.28 -29.42
C ALA A 333 3.90 25.39 -28.70
N ASN A 334 3.33 24.27 -28.26
CA ASN A 334 2.08 24.16 -27.53
C ASN A 334 2.25 23.95 -26.01
N ALA A 335 3.48 24.00 -25.51
CA ALA A 335 3.80 23.84 -24.10
C ALA A 335 4.08 25.18 -23.41
N LYS A 336 3.83 25.21 -22.10
CA LYS A 336 4.14 26.34 -21.23
C LYS A 336 5.44 26.06 -20.46
N ASP A 337 6.33 27.05 -20.39
CA ASP A 337 7.54 26.97 -19.56
C ASP A 337 7.18 27.15 -18.07
N LEU A 338 7.01 26.01 -17.39
CA LEU A 338 6.58 25.97 -16.00
C LEU A 338 7.64 26.55 -15.06
N THR A 339 8.93 26.37 -15.37
CA THR A 339 10.03 26.91 -14.56
C THR A 339 9.98 28.43 -14.52
N THR A 340 9.74 29.07 -15.68
CA THR A 340 9.57 30.54 -15.74
C THR A 340 8.29 30.99 -15.02
N LEU A 341 7.16 30.32 -15.23
CA LEU A 341 5.90 30.65 -14.56
C LEU A 341 6.01 30.58 -13.02
N MET A 342 6.82 29.65 -12.50
CA MET A 342 7.02 29.50 -11.06
C MET A 342 7.91 30.58 -10.43
N GLN A 343 8.72 31.32 -11.20
CA GLN A 343 9.62 32.35 -10.65
C GLN A 343 8.85 33.53 -10.04
N SER A 344 7.75 33.94 -10.67
CA SER A 344 6.89 35.03 -10.19
C SER A 344 5.79 34.57 -9.23
N ALA A 345 5.60 33.26 -9.07
CA ALA A 345 4.55 32.71 -8.21
C ALA A 345 4.86 32.89 -6.71
N SER A 346 3.79 33.02 -5.91
CA SER A 346 3.89 33.13 -4.46
C SER A 346 4.42 31.84 -3.82
N LYS A 347 5.18 31.98 -2.73
CA LYS A 347 5.62 30.87 -1.87
C LYS A 347 4.56 30.48 -0.84
N GLU A 348 3.54 31.30 -0.64
CA GLU A 348 2.45 31.01 0.29
C GLU A 348 1.42 30.07 -0.35
N LEU A 349 0.74 29.28 0.47
CA LEU A 349 -0.31 28.39 0.00
C LEU A 349 -1.48 29.21 -0.58
N PRO A 350 -2.02 28.88 -1.77
CA PRO A 350 -3.22 29.54 -2.25
C PRO A 350 -4.40 29.20 -1.34
N VAL A 351 -5.01 30.23 -0.72
CA VAL A 351 -6.14 30.08 0.21
C VAL A 351 -7.48 30.53 -0.36
N ASN A 352 -7.48 31.53 -1.24
CA ASN A 352 -8.71 32.11 -1.75
C ASN A 352 -9.30 31.24 -2.86
N GLY A 353 -10.55 30.80 -2.72
CA GLY A 353 -11.25 30.02 -3.75
C GLY A 353 -10.76 28.58 -3.92
N VAL A 354 -9.86 28.09 -3.07
CA VAL A 354 -9.38 26.71 -3.08
C VAL A 354 -10.22 25.86 -2.12
N LYS A 355 -10.86 24.81 -2.65
CA LYS A 355 -11.53 23.79 -1.82
C LYS A 355 -10.46 22.95 -1.11
N LYS A 356 -10.45 22.95 0.22
CA LYS A 356 -9.54 22.11 1.02
C LYS A 356 -9.77 20.62 0.71
N PRO A 357 -8.73 19.87 0.31
CA PRO A 357 -8.83 18.42 0.15
C PRO A 357 -9.01 17.71 1.49
N ASN A 358 -9.64 16.54 1.47
CA ASN A 358 -9.95 15.72 2.63
C ASN A 358 -9.09 14.43 2.64
N HIS A 359 -9.13 13.71 3.76
CA HIS A 359 -8.32 12.51 3.98
C HIS A 359 -8.62 11.35 3.02
N HIS A 360 -9.81 11.32 2.42
CA HIS A 360 -10.26 10.26 1.52
C HIS A 360 -10.21 10.67 0.04
N ASP A 361 -9.86 11.91 -0.26
CA ASP A 361 -9.72 12.37 -1.64
C ASP A 361 -8.58 11.65 -2.36
N LYS A 362 -8.78 11.48 -3.67
CA LYS A 362 -7.79 10.90 -4.58
C LYS A 362 -6.56 11.81 -4.62
N LEU A 363 -5.38 11.21 -4.45
CA LEU A 363 -4.11 11.93 -4.37
C LEU A 363 -3.28 11.71 -5.63
N ILE A 364 -2.93 10.45 -5.89
CA ILE A 364 -2.10 10.06 -7.03
C ILE A 364 -2.67 8.81 -7.69
N TYR A 365 -2.35 8.61 -8.97
CA TYR A 365 -2.51 7.31 -9.62
C TYR A 365 -1.15 6.66 -9.82
N ILE A 366 -1.09 5.36 -9.52
CA ILE A 366 0.09 4.53 -9.79
C ILE A 366 -0.26 3.54 -10.89
N TYR A 367 0.54 3.54 -11.95
CA TYR A 367 0.35 2.59 -13.03
C TYR A 367 0.91 1.22 -12.67
N THR A 368 0.11 0.19 -12.92
CA THR A 368 0.51 -1.21 -12.80
C THR A 368 0.57 -1.83 -14.19
N SER A 369 1.43 -2.83 -14.40
CA SER A 369 1.70 -3.43 -15.72
C SER A 369 0.45 -3.96 -16.43
N GLY A 370 -0.62 -4.24 -15.68
CA GLY A 370 -1.88 -4.78 -16.21
C GLY A 370 -1.71 -6.20 -16.76
N THR A 371 -2.77 -7.01 -16.73
CA THR A 371 -2.77 -8.34 -17.37
C THR A 371 -2.85 -8.26 -18.89
N THR A 372 -3.27 -7.12 -19.43
CA THR A 372 -3.49 -6.86 -20.85
C THR A 372 -2.29 -6.17 -21.54
N GLY A 373 -1.17 -6.01 -20.84
CA GLY A 373 0.06 -5.38 -21.35
C GLY A 373 0.06 -3.84 -21.38
N LEU A 374 -1.12 -3.21 -21.27
CA LEU A 374 -1.25 -1.76 -21.14
C LEU A 374 -1.39 -1.32 -19.68
N PRO A 375 -0.71 -0.23 -19.25
CA PRO A 375 -0.70 0.15 -17.84
C PRO A 375 -2.07 0.57 -17.30
N LYS A 376 -2.49 0.01 -16.16
CA LYS A 376 -3.74 0.38 -15.46
C LYS A 376 -3.47 1.36 -14.33
N ALA A 377 -4.25 2.44 -14.24
CA ALA A 377 -4.15 3.45 -13.18
C ALA A 377 -4.83 2.96 -11.88
N ALA A 378 -4.03 2.63 -10.87
CA ALA A 378 -4.51 2.31 -9.53
C ALA A 378 -4.70 3.59 -8.70
N VAL A 379 -5.89 3.77 -8.13
CA VAL A 379 -6.24 4.95 -7.33
C VAL A 379 -5.62 4.87 -5.93
N ILE A 380 -4.87 5.91 -5.57
CA ILE A 380 -4.31 6.09 -4.23
C ILE A 380 -4.88 7.38 -3.63
N THR A 381 -5.60 7.26 -2.52
CA THR A 381 -6.09 8.38 -1.72
C THR A 381 -5.05 8.86 -0.72
N HIS A 382 -5.25 10.02 -0.10
CA HIS A 382 -4.41 10.48 1.01
C HIS A 382 -4.35 9.43 2.14
N SER A 383 -5.50 8.87 2.55
CA SER A 383 -5.58 7.83 3.59
C SER A 383 -4.73 6.60 3.26
N ARG A 384 -4.77 6.15 1.99
CA ARG A 384 -4.02 4.98 1.54
C ARG A 384 -2.52 5.26 1.46
N TYR A 385 -2.14 6.46 1.04
CA TYR A 385 -0.74 6.89 1.10
C TYR A 385 -0.24 6.90 2.54
N ILE A 386 -1.01 7.51 3.45
CA ILE A 386 -0.64 7.60 4.86
C ILE A 386 -0.47 6.20 5.46
N PHE A 387 -1.42 5.30 5.19
CA PHE A 387 -1.37 3.93 5.66
C PHE A 387 -0.13 3.18 5.16
N ILE A 388 0.18 3.23 3.86
CA ILE A 388 1.32 2.51 3.28
C ILE A 388 2.65 3.02 3.86
N ALA A 389 2.83 4.34 3.91
CA ALA A 389 4.05 4.94 4.44
C ALA A 389 4.23 4.67 5.95
N ALA A 390 3.14 4.72 6.72
CA ALA A 390 3.18 4.41 8.15
C ALA A 390 3.37 2.91 8.45
N ALA A 391 2.77 2.03 7.64
CA ALA A 391 2.86 0.58 7.83
C ALA A 391 4.31 0.11 7.69
N ILE A 392 5.01 0.52 6.62
CA ILE A 392 6.40 0.14 6.44
C ILE A 392 7.31 0.72 7.54
N SER A 393 7.06 1.96 7.96
CA SER A 393 7.79 2.62 9.05
C SER A 393 7.75 1.80 10.35
N LEU A 394 6.55 1.39 10.77
CA LEU A 394 6.36 0.64 12.01
C LEU A 394 6.84 -0.81 11.91
N VAL A 395 6.63 -1.47 10.77
CA VAL A 395 7.06 -2.86 10.56
C VAL A 395 8.59 -2.93 10.57
N ALA A 396 9.25 -2.08 9.79
CA ALA A 396 10.71 -2.04 9.69
C ALA A 396 11.38 -1.42 10.94
N GLY A 397 10.64 -0.62 11.73
CA GLY A 397 11.18 0.02 12.93
C GLY A 397 12.01 1.26 12.63
N PHE A 398 11.64 1.99 11.57
CA PHE A 398 12.30 3.23 11.17
C PHE A 398 12.12 4.34 12.20
N ARG A 399 13.07 5.26 12.19
CA ARG A 399 13.18 6.38 13.12
C ARG A 399 13.17 7.70 12.35
N ALA A 400 12.79 8.78 13.03
CA ALA A 400 12.69 10.11 12.43
C ALA A 400 14.07 10.75 12.12
N ASP A 401 15.13 10.21 12.72
CA ASP A 401 16.53 10.57 12.47
C ASP A 401 17.20 9.72 11.38
N ASP A 402 16.48 8.75 10.79
CA ASP A 402 17.02 7.95 9.69
C ASP A 402 17.21 8.76 8.41
N THR A 403 18.24 8.36 7.65
CA THR A 403 18.48 8.87 6.29
C THR A 403 18.31 7.75 5.28
N PHE A 404 17.25 7.84 4.47
CA PHE A 404 16.88 6.82 3.51
C PHE A 404 17.61 7.01 2.18
N TYR A 405 18.15 5.94 1.61
CA TYR A 405 18.65 5.96 0.23
C TYR A 405 17.65 5.31 -0.73
N THR A 406 17.14 6.08 -1.70
CA THR A 406 16.15 5.64 -2.68
C THR A 406 16.63 5.81 -4.12
N PRO A 407 17.14 4.73 -4.72
CA PRO A 407 17.43 4.68 -6.15
C PRO A 407 16.23 4.18 -6.98
N LEU A 408 15.11 3.85 -6.31
CA LEU A 408 13.91 3.29 -6.93
C LEU A 408 13.12 4.37 -7.68
N PRO A 409 12.39 4.03 -8.75
CA PRO A 409 11.59 5.01 -9.47
C PRO A 409 10.51 5.64 -8.58
N LEU A 410 10.43 6.96 -8.56
CA LEU A 410 9.50 7.70 -7.69
C LEU A 410 8.04 7.63 -8.17
N TYR A 411 7.79 7.23 -9.42
CA TYR A 411 6.43 6.96 -9.92
C TYR A 411 5.86 5.61 -9.47
N HIS A 412 6.64 4.78 -8.77
CA HIS A 412 6.20 3.52 -8.20
C HIS A 412 6.02 3.61 -6.67
N THR A 413 5.12 2.78 -6.12
CA THR A 413 4.80 2.72 -4.69
C THR A 413 6.03 2.59 -3.80
N ALA A 414 7.01 1.76 -4.18
CA ALA A 414 8.20 1.53 -3.36
C ALA A 414 9.07 2.79 -3.20
N GLY A 415 9.37 3.49 -4.30
CA GLY A 415 10.13 4.74 -4.23
C GLY A 415 9.29 5.91 -3.72
N GLY A 416 8.18 6.18 -4.39
CA GLY A 416 7.36 7.39 -4.18
C GLY A 416 6.46 7.41 -2.95
N MET A 417 6.15 6.24 -2.36
CA MET A 417 5.29 6.18 -1.17
C MET A 417 6.04 5.60 0.03
N MET A 418 6.66 4.41 -0.11
CA MET A 418 7.29 3.75 1.02
C MET A 418 8.54 4.51 1.50
N SER A 419 9.39 5.00 0.59
CA SER A 419 10.55 5.80 0.98
C SER A 419 10.24 7.29 1.10
N ILE A 420 9.74 7.95 0.05
CA ILE A 420 9.45 9.39 0.11
C ILE A 420 8.44 9.72 1.21
N GLY A 421 7.49 8.82 1.50
CA GLY A 421 6.58 8.98 2.62
C GLY A 421 7.26 9.08 3.98
N GLN A 422 8.48 8.57 4.16
CA GLN A 422 9.23 8.74 5.41
C GLN A 422 9.64 10.19 5.63
N ALA A 423 10.04 10.89 4.57
CA ALA A 423 10.28 12.33 4.65
C ALA A 423 8.98 13.10 4.92
N LEU A 424 7.90 12.77 4.20
CA LEU A 424 6.66 13.56 4.25
C LEU A 424 5.82 13.34 5.52
N LEU A 425 5.79 12.12 6.09
CA LEU A 425 5.00 11.79 7.27
C LEU A 425 5.77 11.80 8.59
N PHE A 426 7.07 11.51 8.54
CA PHE A 426 7.89 11.30 9.74
C PHE A 426 9.05 12.29 9.83
N GLY A 427 9.20 13.16 8.83
CA GLY A 427 10.22 14.20 8.83
C GLY A 427 11.63 13.68 8.62
N ALA A 428 11.80 12.46 8.11
CA ALA A 428 13.11 11.86 7.81
C ALA A 428 13.79 12.53 6.59
N THR A 429 15.05 12.19 6.33
CA THR A 429 15.78 12.65 5.14
C THR A 429 15.77 11.55 4.09
N VAL A 430 15.50 11.87 2.82
CA VAL A 430 15.60 10.90 1.71
C VAL A 430 16.62 11.36 0.67
N VAL A 431 17.66 10.57 0.47
CA VAL A 431 18.65 10.69 -0.61
C VAL A 431 18.13 9.96 -1.83
N THR A 432 18.08 10.62 -2.99
CA THR A 432 17.61 10.04 -4.24
C THR A 432 18.58 10.29 -5.39
N ARG A 433 18.49 9.46 -6.43
CA ARG A 433 19.24 9.58 -7.69
C ARG A 433 18.32 9.42 -8.90
N LYS A 434 18.77 9.96 -10.04
CA LYS A 434 18.09 9.79 -11.34
C LYS A 434 17.87 8.31 -11.66
N LYS A 435 18.90 7.48 -11.43
CA LYS A 435 18.91 6.03 -11.67
C LYS A 435 19.77 5.31 -10.64
N PHE A 436 19.47 4.04 -10.41
CA PHE A 436 20.31 3.13 -9.62
C PHE A 436 21.71 2.96 -10.25
N SER A 437 22.74 2.94 -9.39
CA SER A 437 24.11 2.63 -9.76
C SER A 437 24.72 1.70 -8.72
N ALA A 438 25.06 0.47 -9.11
CA ALA A 438 25.64 -0.52 -8.21
C ALA A 438 27.02 -0.10 -7.68
N SER A 439 27.85 0.54 -8.51
CA SER A 439 29.19 1.00 -8.12
C SER A 439 29.16 2.19 -7.17
N GLN A 440 28.08 2.97 -7.18
CA GLN A 440 27.95 4.15 -6.32
C GLN A 440 27.06 3.91 -5.10
N PHE A 441 26.29 2.82 -5.05
CA PHE A 441 25.32 2.57 -3.97
C PHE A 441 25.94 2.73 -2.58
N PHE A 442 27.00 1.97 -2.28
CA PHE A 442 27.66 2.05 -0.96
C PHE A 442 28.40 3.36 -0.73
N VAL A 443 28.95 3.95 -1.81
CA VAL A 443 29.66 5.24 -1.74
C VAL A 443 28.68 6.36 -1.34
N ASP A 444 27.50 6.39 -1.95
CA ASP A 444 26.46 7.36 -1.61
C ASP A 444 25.92 7.11 -0.20
N CYS A 445 25.61 5.86 0.15
CA CYS A 445 25.14 5.52 1.49
C CYS A 445 26.11 5.99 2.57
N GLN A 446 27.42 5.79 2.35
CA GLN A 446 28.45 6.28 3.27
C GLN A 446 28.55 7.81 3.25
N LYS A 447 28.57 8.43 2.07
CA LYS A 447 28.69 9.89 1.91
C LYS A 447 27.56 10.64 2.62
N TYR A 448 26.35 10.12 2.57
CA TYR A 448 25.16 10.75 3.14
C TYR A 448 24.72 10.14 4.48
N ASN A 449 25.53 9.23 5.08
CA ASN A 449 25.23 8.55 6.33
C ASN A 449 23.82 7.90 6.34
N CYS A 450 23.50 7.16 5.28
CA CYS A 450 22.22 6.46 5.19
C CYS A 450 22.14 5.31 6.20
N THR A 451 20.97 5.11 6.82
CA THR A 451 20.75 4.19 7.96
C THR A 451 19.66 3.16 7.72
#